data_AF-A0A4Q3JR51-F1
#
_entry.id   AF-A0A4Q3JR51-F1
#
_cell.length_a   1.000
_cell.length_b   1.000
_cell.length_c   1.000
_cell.angle_alpha   90.00
_cell.angle_beta   90.00
_cell.angle_gamma   90.00
#
_symmetry.space_group_name_H-M   'P 1'
#
loop_
_entity.id
_entity.type
_entity.pdbx_description
1 polymer ?
#
loop_
_entity_poly.entity_id
_entity_poly.type
_entity_poly.pdbx_seq_one_letter_code
_entity_poly.pdbx_strand_id
1 'polypeptide(L)'
;MLSAAHRAIVLSTVPLLEQGGEALTTHFYATLLAEHPELKTFFNATHQATGDQPRALAHGVLTYARHIERLEALGPLASRIVSKHVALQVQPEHYPLVGACLLAAIRTVLGPAIATDAVIEAWGAAYGQLADILIG
;
A
#
# COMPACT_ATOMS: atom_id res chain seq x y z
N MET A 1 16.58 -1.79 4.48
CA MET A 1 16.89 -0.44 3.97
C MET A 1 16.56 -0.36 2.50
N LEU A 2 15.97 0.74 2.04
CA LEU A 2 15.59 0.92 0.65
C LEU A 2 16.80 1.33 -0.22
N SER A 3 17.26 0.44 -1.10
CA SER A 3 18.41 0.69 -1.98
C SER A 3 18.03 1.53 -3.21
N ALA A 4 19.04 2.07 -3.91
CA ALA A 4 18.82 2.76 -5.19
C ALA A 4 18.17 1.84 -6.25
N ALA A 5 18.54 0.55 -6.25
CA ALA A 5 17.92 -0.44 -7.12
C ALA A 5 16.44 -0.65 -6.78
N HIS A 6 16.07 -0.72 -5.51
CA HIS A 6 14.67 -0.87 -5.10
C HIS A 6 13.84 0.34 -5.54
N ARG A 7 14.37 1.56 -5.37
CA ARG A 7 13.71 2.80 -5.81
C ARG A 7 13.45 2.78 -7.32
N ALA A 8 14.44 2.42 -8.13
CA ALA A 8 14.29 2.34 -9.57
C ALA A 8 13.23 1.31 -10.00
N ILE A 9 13.21 0.14 -9.34
CA ILE A 9 12.21 -0.91 -9.59
C ILE A 9 10.80 -0.42 -9.23
N VAL A 10 10.63 0.19 -8.05
CA VAL A 10 9.33 0.73 -7.63
C VAL A 10 8.87 1.81 -8.61
N LEU A 11 9.71 2.79 -8.93
CA LEU A 11 9.35 3.88 -9.84
C LEU A 11 8.98 3.38 -11.25
N SER A 12 9.69 2.39 -11.78
CA SER A 12 9.38 1.81 -13.10
C SER A 12 8.07 1.01 -13.13
N THR A 13 7.62 0.49 -11.98
CA THR A 13 6.41 -0.34 -11.89
C THR A 13 5.18 0.45 -11.42
N VAL A 14 5.36 1.65 -10.85
CA VAL A 14 4.26 2.55 -10.46
C VAL A 14 3.27 2.84 -11.61
N PRO A 15 3.70 3.22 -12.83
CA PRO A 15 2.76 3.53 -13.92
C PRO A 15 1.88 2.33 -14.32
N LEU A 16 2.44 1.11 -14.22
CA LEU A 16 1.71 -0.13 -14.51
C LEU A 16 0.64 -0.39 -13.46
N LEU A 17 0.98 -0.20 -12.18
CA LEU A 17 0.03 -0.33 -11.08
C LEU A 17 -1.03 0.78 -11.07
N GLU A 18 -0.72 1.98 -11.54
CA GLU A 18 -1.70 3.07 -11.71
C GLU A 18 -2.71 2.75 -12.81
N GLN A 19 -2.26 2.23 -13.96
CA GLN A 19 -3.15 1.77 -15.02
C GLN A 19 -4.04 0.61 -14.56
N GLY A 20 -3.48 -0.28 -13.73
CA GLY A 20 -4.20 -1.38 -13.08
C GLY A 20 -4.83 -1.04 -11.72
N GLY A 21 -4.95 0.25 -11.36
CA GLY A 21 -5.22 0.67 -9.98
C GLY A 21 -6.55 0.16 -9.40
N GLU A 22 -7.58 0.06 -10.23
CA GLU A 22 -8.87 -0.52 -9.81
C GLU A 22 -8.76 -2.03 -9.53
N ALA A 23 -8.02 -2.77 -10.35
CA ALA A 23 -7.76 -4.19 -10.12
C ALA A 23 -6.90 -4.40 -8.86
N LEU A 24 -5.88 -3.56 -8.67
CA LEU A 24 -5.02 -3.60 -7.48
C LEU A 24 -5.83 -3.37 -6.20
N THR A 25 -6.60 -2.29 -6.17
CA THR A 25 -7.43 -1.94 -5.01
C THR A 25 -8.47 -3.01 -4.71
N THR A 26 -9.16 -3.50 -5.73
CA THR A 26 -10.20 -4.53 -5.57
C THR A 26 -9.61 -5.83 -5.04
N HIS A 27 -8.53 -6.32 -5.65
CA HIS A 27 -7.91 -7.58 -5.24
C HIS A 27 -7.30 -7.46 -3.84
N PHE A 28 -6.57 -6.38 -3.56
CA PHE A 28 -6.01 -6.12 -2.23
C PHE A 28 -7.08 -6.15 -1.13
N TYR A 29 -8.20 -5.45 -1.32
CA TYR A 29 -9.26 -5.40 -0.30
C TYR A 29 -9.99 -6.72 -0.14
N ALA A 30 -10.30 -7.40 -1.25
CA ALA A 30 -10.92 -8.72 -1.19
C ALA A 30 -10.05 -9.70 -0.39
N THR A 31 -8.73 -9.71 -0.65
CA THR A 31 -7.77 -10.56 0.07
C THR A 31 -7.67 -10.15 1.54
N LEU A 32 -7.48 -8.85 1.82
CA LEU A 32 -7.33 -8.35 3.20
C LEU A 32 -8.54 -8.70 4.07
N LEU A 33 -9.76 -8.49 3.59
CA LEU A 33 -10.96 -8.73 4.38
C LEU A 33 -11.37 -10.21 4.45
N ALA A 34 -10.83 -11.05 3.57
CA ALA A 34 -10.99 -12.49 3.60
C ALA A 34 -9.98 -13.14 4.57
N GLU A 35 -8.72 -12.74 4.52
CA GLU A 35 -7.64 -13.29 5.37
C GLU A 35 -7.66 -12.68 6.78
N HIS A 36 -7.99 -11.39 6.88
CA HIS A 36 -7.97 -10.61 8.11
C HIS A 36 -9.34 -9.95 8.37
N PRO A 37 -10.41 -10.74 8.61
CA PRO A 37 -11.75 -10.20 8.87
C PRO A 37 -11.80 -9.27 10.09
N GLU A 38 -10.87 -9.41 11.05
CA GLU A 38 -10.69 -8.51 12.19
C GLU A 38 -10.40 -7.06 11.78
N LEU A 39 -9.76 -6.85 10.63
CA LEU A 39 -9.44 -5.52 10.14
C LEU A 39 -10.66 -4.77 9.59
N LYS A 40 -11.80 -5.46 9.37
CA LYS A 40 -13.06 -4.84 8.91
C LYS A 40 -13.51 -3.68 9.79
N THR A 41 -13.23 -3.73 11.09
CA THR A 41 -13.63 -2.71 12.07
C THR A 41 -12.91 -1.37 11.88
N PHE A 42 -11.73 -1.37 11.27
CA PHE A 42 -10.95 -0.17 10.94
C PHE A 42 -11.44 0.50 9.65
N PHE A 43 -12.29 -0.17 8.87
CA PHE A 43 -12.84 0.34 7.62
C PHE A 43 -14.29 0.77 7.82
N ASN A 44 -14.63 1.98 7.36
CA ASN A 44 -15.99 2.50 7.51
C ASN A 44 -16.95 1.71 6.60
N ALA A 45 -17.95 1.06 7.18
CA ALA A 45 -18.93 0.23 6.47
C ALA A 45 -19.68 1.00 5.34
N THR A 46 -19.91 2.30 5.50
CA THR A 46 -20.55 3.14 4.47
C THR A 46 -19.64 3.36 3.27
N HIS A 47 -18.34 3.56 3.47
CA HIS A 47 -17.36 3.68 2.38
C HIS A 47 -16.94 2.32 1.81
N GLN A 48 -17.12 1.22 2.57
CA GLN A 48 -16.98 -0.15 2.04
C GLN A 48 -18.05 -0.44 0.99
N ALA A 49 -19.29 0.00 1.23
CA ALA A 49 -20.40 -0.19 0.29
C ALA A 49 -20.25 0.59 -1.04
N THR A 50 -19.50 1.70 -1.05
CA THR A 50 -19.30 2.53 -2.25
C THR A 50 -17.97 2.29 -2.97
N GLY A 51 -17.04 1.54 -2.37
CA GLY A 51 -15.72 1.27 -2.96
C GLY A 51 -14.72 2.43 -2.88
N ASP A 52 -15.04 3.52 -2.19
CA ASP A 52 -14.19 4.72 -2.09
C ASP A 52 -12.99 4.52 -1.16
N GLN A 53 -13.15 3.71 -0.12
CA GLN A 53 -12.06 3.42 0.82
C GLN A 53 -11.00 2.51 0.21
N PRO A 54 -11.35 1.50 -0.62
CA PRO A 54 -10.39 0.75 -1.41
C PRO A 54 -9.39 1.59 -2.19
N ARG A 55 -9.91 2.60 -2.90
CA ARG A 55 -9.08 3.51 -3.69
C ARG A 55 -8.17 4.36 -2.81
N ALA A 56 -8.61 4.78 -1.63
CA ALA A 56 -7.84 5.66 -0.76
C ALA A 56 -6.52 5.04 -0.27
N LEU A 57 -6.51 3.75 0.12
CA LEU A 57 -5.30 3.09 0.61
C LEU A 57 -4.28 2.86 -0.51
N ALA A 58 -4.70 2.29 -1.64
CA ALA A 58 -3.78 2.09 -2.75
C ALA A 58 -3.30 3.43 -3.33
N HIS A 59 -4.17 4.45 -3.38
CA HIS A 59 -3.76 5.79 -3.77
C HIS A 59 -2.69 6.36 -2.84
N GLY A 60 -2.81 6.13 -1.53
CA GLY A 60 -1.78 6.51 -0.54
C GLY A 60 -0.43 5.83 -0.82
N VAL A 61 -0.43 4.51 -1.03
CA VAL A 61 0.77 3.72 -1.35
C VAL A 61 1.38 4.13 -2.68
N LEU A 62 0.58 4.30 -3.75
CA LEU A 62 1.06 4.71 -5.07
C LEU A 62 1.59 6.14 -5.06
N THR A 63 0.97 7.05 -4.31
CA THR A 63 1.47 8.41 -4.13
C THR A 63 2.80 8.41 -3.37
N TYR A 64 2.93 7.59 -2.32
CA TYR A 64 4.21 7.36 -1.65
C TYR A 64 5.27 6.84 -2.63
N ALA A 65 4.95 5.79 -3.38
CA ALA A 65 5.86 5.17 -4.33
C ALA A 65 6.33 6.16 -5.42
N ARG A 66 5.45 7.04 -5.89
CA ARG A 66 5.77 8.11 -6.86
C ARG A 66 6.75 9.14 -6.31
N HIS A 67 6.73 9.37 -5.00
CA HIS A 67 7.58 10.34 -4.32
C HIS A 67 8.68 9.68 -3.47
N ILE A 68 8.98 8.40 -3.71
CA ILE A 68 9.86 7.61 -2.84
C ILE A 68 11.26 8.23 -2.69
N GLU A 69 11.75 8.95 -3.71
CA GLU A 69 13.04 9.66 -3.71
C GLU A 69 13.02 11.01 -2.98
N ARG A 70 11.83 11.60 -2.79
CA ARG A 70 11.64 12.95 -2.23
C ARG A 70 10.42 12.97 -1.34
N LEU A 71 10.54 12.33 -0.18
CA LEU A 71 9.43 12.13 0.76
C LEU A 71 8.88 13.46 1.30
N GLU A 72 9.67 14.53 1.28
CA GLU A 72 9.21 15.89 1.58
C GLU A 72 8.08 16.36 0.66
N ALA A 73 7.97 15.79 -0.55
CA ALA A 73 6.91 16.08 -1.50
C ALA A 73 5.56 15.42 -1.15
N LEU A 74 5.52 14.51 -0.16
CA LEU A 74 4.26 13.93 0.32
C LEU A 74 3.37 14.96 1.02
N GLY A 75 3.94 16.09 1.45
CA GLY A 75 3.20 17.20 2.04
C GLY A 75 2.27 16.75 3.18
N PRO A 76 0.99 17.14 3.17
CA PRO A 76 0.04 16.80 4.24
C PRO A 76 -0.47 15.35 4.16
N LEU A 77 -0.07 14.55 3.17
CA LEU A 77 -0.59 13.18 3.02
C LEU A 77 -0.18 12.31 4.21
N ALA A 78 1.11 12.33 4.58
CA ALA A 78 1.63 11.55 5.69
C ALA A 78 0.93 11.92 7.01
N SER A 79 0.83 13.21 7.33
CA SER A 79 0.17 13.67 8.55
C SER A 79 -1.33 13.35 8.59
N ARG A 80 -2.03 13.37 7.44
CA ARG A 80 -3.43 12.93 7.34
C ARG A 80 -3.58 11.43 7.59
N ILE A 81 -2.69 10.61 7.03
CA ILE A 81 -2.69 9.15 7.24
C ILE A 81 -2.44 8.85 8.71
N VAL A 82 -1.40 9.45 9.31
CA VAL A 82 -1.07 9.29 10.73
C VAL A 82 -2.25 9.71 11.63
N SER A 83 -2.84 10.89 11.40
CA SER A 83 -4.00 11.36 12.18
C SER A 83 -5.16 10.36 12.14
N LYS A 84 -5.41 9.75 10.97
CA LYS A 84 -6.45 8.74 10.81
C LYS A 84 -6.08 7.41 11.47
N HIS A 85 -4.84 6.97 11.36
CA HIS A 85 -4.35 5.74 12.02
C HIS A 85 -4.43 5.86 13.54
N VAL A 86 -4.06 7.01 14.11
CA VAL A 86 -4.21 7.30 15.55
C VAL A 86 -5.68 7.29 15.96
N ALA A 87 -6.55 7.98 15.23
CA ALA A 87 -7.99 8.02 15.52
C ALA A 87 -8.65 6.63 15.47
N LEU A 88 -8.15 5.74 14.61
CA LEU A 88 -8.61 4.37 14.46
C LEU A 88 -7.84 3.37 15.33
N GLN A 89 -6.89 3.85 16.16
CA GLN A 89 -6.04 3.01 17.03
C GLN A 89 -5.30 1.89 16.28
N VAL A 90 -4.83 2.17 15.06
CA VAL A 90 -4.00 1.24 14.28
C VAL A 90 -2.70 0.97 15.03
N GLN A 91 -2.41 -0.30 15.30
CA GLN A 91 -1.19 -0.76 15.96
C GLN A 91 -0.12 -1.20 14.96
N PRO A 92 1.17 -1.21 15.36
CA PRO A 92 2.27 -1.72 14.54
C PRO A 92 2.01 -3.14 14.00
N GLU A 93 1.35 -4.01 14.78
CA GLU A 93 1.05 -5.39 14.37
C GLU A 93 0.12 -5.48 13.15
N HIS A 94 -0.64 -4.44 12.82
CA HIS A 94 -1.51 -4.44 11.64
C HIS A 94 -0.75 -4.22 10.33
N TYR A 95 0.42 -3.57 10.36
CA TYR A 95 1.17 -3.23 9.15
C TYR A 95 1.70 -4.47 8.41
N PRO A 96 2.27 -5.50 9.07
CA PRO A 96 2.65 -6.74 8.40
C PRO A 96 1.49 -7.42 7.66
N LEU A 97 0.28 -7.41 8.23
CA LEU A 97 -0.91 -8.01 7.63
C LEU A 97 -1.29 -7.29 6.33
N VAL A 98 -1.37 -5.97 6.40
CA VAL A 98 -1.66 -5.10 5.25
C VAL A 98 -0.57 -5.23 4.18
N GLY A 99 0.71 -5.27 4.56
CA GLY A 99 1.82 -5.44 3.65
C GLY A 99 1.77 -6.75 2.88
N ALA A 100 1.48 -7.87 3.55
CA ALA A 100 1.38 -9.17 2.90
C ALA A 100 0.28 -9.20 1.81
N CYS A 101 -0.92 -8.72 2.14
CA CYS A 101 -2.02 -8.67 1.18
C CYS A 101 -1.72 -7.71 0.01
N LEU A 102 -1.04 -6.59 0.27
CA LEU A 102 -0.64 -5.63 -0.78
C LEU A 102 0.35 -6.25 -1.76
N LEU A 103 1.39 -6.94 -1.27
CA LEU A 103 2.38 -7.59 -2.11
C LEU A 103 1.77 -8.72 -2.94
N ALA A 104 0.82 -9.49 -2.36
CA ALA A 104 0.05 -10.47 -3.10
C ALA A 104 -0.74 -9.82 -4.24
N ALA A 105 -1.40 -8.70 -3.99
CA ALA A 105 -2.15 -7.98 -5.00
C ALA A 105 -1.29 -7.38 -6.11
N ILE A 106 -0.12 -6.83 -5.77
CA ILE A 106 0.87 -6.37 -6.76
C ILE A 106 1.32 -7.54 -7.65
N ARG A 107 1.58 -8.71 -7.06
CA ARG A 107 1.97 -9.91 -7.81
C ARG A 107 0.89 -10.35 -8.79
N THR A 108 -0.37 -10.31 -8.37
CA THR A 108 -1.52 -10.65 -9.23
C THR A 108 -1.68 -9.65 -10.38
N VAL A 109 -1.64 -8.35 -10.10
CA VAL A 109 -1.94 -7.30 -11.09
C VAL A 109 -0.84 -7.14 -12.14
N LEU A 110 0.43 -7.17 -11.70
CA LEU A 110 1.56 -7.08 -12.64
C LEU A 110 1.76 -8.39 -13.41
N GLY A 111 1.25 -9.50 -12.89
CA GLY A 111 1.39 -10.83 -13.48
C GLY A 111 2.81 -11.39 -13.38
N PRO A 112 2.99 -12.70 -13.62
CA PRO A 112 4.24 -13.40 -13.35
C PRO A 112 5.43 -12.94 -14.22
N ALA A 113 5.15 -12.32 -15.38
CA ALA A 113 6.20 -11.80 -16.25
C ALA A 113 6.88 -10.53 -15.70
N ILE A 114 6.14 -9.72 -14.94
CA ILE A 114 6.63 -8.44 -14.41
C ILE A 114 6.88 -8.54 -12.91
N ALA A 115 6.02 -9.23 -12.15
CA ALA A 115 6.15 -9.45 -10.72
C ALA A 115 7.20 -10.52 -10.37
N THR A 116 8.44 -10.28 -10.80
CA THR A 116 9.61 -11.07 -10.38
C THR A 116 9.83 -10.92 -8.87
N ASP A 117 10.60 -11.83 -8.28
CA ASP A 117 10.90 -11.76 -6.84
C ASP A 117 11.66 -10.47 -6.46
N ALA A 118 12.48 -9.94 -7.37
CA ALA A 118 13.13 -8.64 -7.19
C ALA A 118 12.12 -7.48 -7.14
N VAL A 119 11.04 -7.54 -7.93
CA VAL A 119 9.96 -6.54 -7.88
C VAL A 119 9.22 -6.62 -6.55
N ILE A 120 8.85 -7.82 -6.11
CA ILE A 120 8.13 -8.00 -4.85
C ILE A 120 8.99 -7.63 -3.64
N GLU A 121 10.28 -7.94 -3.66
CA GLU A 121 11.22 -7.52 -2.61
C GLU A 121 11.35 -6.00 -2.56
N ALA A 122 11.50 -5.34 -3.72
CA ALA A 122 11.59 -3.88 -3.77
C ALA A 122 10.33 -3.19 -3.22
N TRP A 123 9.14 -3.70 -3.57
CA TRP A 123 7.87 -3.22 -3.03
C TRP A 123 7.72 -3.52 -1.53
N GLY A 124 8.21 -4.67 -1.06
CA GLY A 124 8.24 -5.01 0.37
C GLY A 124 9.12 -4.04 1.17
N ALA A 125 10.32 -3.75 0.65
CA ALA A 125 11.22 -2.76 1.26
C ALA A 125 10.62 -1.34 1.25
N ALA A 126 9.94 -0.96 0.16
CA ALA A 126 9.26 0.32 0.04
C ALA A 126 8.09 0.44 1.03
N TYR A 127 7.26 -0.59 1.14
CA TYR A 127 6.18 -0.65 2.13
C TYR A 127 6.72 -0.59 3.56
N GLY A 128 7.77 -1.36 3.87
CA GLY A 128 8.41 -1.34 5.19
C GLY A 128 8.89 0.06 5.59
N GLN A 129 9.55 0.78 4.67
CA GLN A 129 9.94 2.18 4.92
C GLN A 129 8.73 3.08 5.20
N LEU A 130 7.64 2.94 4.44
CA LEU A 130 6.42 3.71 4.70
C LEU A 130 5.80 3.35 6.05
N ALA A 131 5.77 2.07 6.40
CA ALA A 131 5.28 1.60 7.69
C ALA A 131 6.09 2.21 8.85
N ASP A 132 7.42 2.17 8.77
CA ASP A 132 8.32 2.76 9.77
C ASP A 132 8.07 4.27 9.94
N ILE A 133 7.84 5.01 8.84
CA ILE A 133 7.52 6.45 8.88
C ILE A 133 6.17 6.73 9.55
N LEU A 134 5.19 5.83 9.37
CA LEU A 134 3.85 6.00 9.94
C LEU A 134 3.74 5.51 11.38
N ILE A 135 4.62 4.60 11.80
CA ILE A 135 4.71 4.05 13.17
C ILE A 135 5.55 4.95 14.08
N GLY A 136 6.66 5.47 13.55
CA GLY A 136 7.63 6.30 14.28
C GLY A 136 7.09 7.65 14.73
#